data_AF-A0A345R3K2-F1
#
_entry.id   AF-A0A345R3K2-F1
#
_cell.length_a   1.000
_cell.length_b   1.000
_cell.length_c   1.000
_cell.angle_alpha   90.00
_cell.angle_beta   90.00
_cell.angle_gamma   90.00
#
_symmetry.space_group_name_H-M   'P 1'
#
loop_
_entity.id
_entity.type
_entity.pdbx_description
1 polymer ?
#
loop_
_entity_poly.entity_id
_entity_poly.type
_entity_poly.pdbx_seq_one_letter_code
_entity_poly.pdbx_strand_id
1 'polypeptide(L)'
;MPPSAASATEEQLRKYPEGLEIKCTVGNIQTGANLRAGSSRIEQLTGITWQAHHREVEELMGLIWDFIDDGRSFNYPMITGIFYSDLLNEDDWGKISGTTGRNTKVTGMSASGKQKMGNGWVALLDDPRYLDKFKRYLKVPI
;
A
#
# COMPACT_ATOMS: atom_id res chain seq x y z
N MET A 1 8.47 15.71 14.76
CA MET A 1 7.44 16.72 14.45
C MET A 1 8.09 18.09 14.51
N PRO A 2 8.04 18.89 13.43
CA PRO A 2 8.65 20.22 13.41
C PRO A 2 8.01 21.14 14.47
N PRO A 3 8.77 22.08 15.08
CA PRO A 3 8.26 22.95 16.14
C PRO A 3 7.03 23.78 15.73
N SER A 4 6.93 24.14 14.46
CA SER A 4 5.80 24.86 13.86
C SER A 4 4.49 24.06 13.89
N ALA A 5 4.54 22.74 14.07
CA ALA A 5 3.39 21.86 14.11
C ALA A 5 2.96 21.47 15.54
N ALA A 6 3.60 22.03 16.57
CA ALA A 6 3.40 21.60 17.96
C ALA A 6 1.97 21.79 18.51
N SER A 7 1.20 22.72 17.93
CA SER A 7 -0.20 22.99 18.30
C SER A 7 -1.19 22.68 17.18
N ALA A 8 -0.75 22.02 16.11
CA ALA A 8 -1.62 21.67 15.00
C ALA A 8 -2.61 20.57 15.41
N THR A 9 -3.86 20.68 14.94
CA THR A 9 -4.86 19.64 15.09
C THR A 9 -4.49 18.42 14.25
N GLU A 10 -5.08 17.26 14.54
CA GLU A 10 -4.88 16.06 13.72
C GLU A 10 -5.22 16.32 12.24
N GLU A 11 -6.29 17.06 11.97
CA GLU A 11 -6.68 17.45 10.60
C GLU A 11 -5.63 18.32 9.91
N GLN A 12 -5.04 19.27 10.63
CA GLN A 12 -3.94 20.10 10.10
C GLN A 12 -2.67 19.27 9.87
N LEU A 13 -2.40 18.29 10.72
CA LEU A 13 -1.25 17.40 10.58
C LEU A 13 -1.39 16.44 9.39
N ARG A 14 -2.62 16.09 9.01
CA ARG A 14 -2.90 15.26 7.84
C ARG A 14 -2.57 15.94 6.51
N LYS A 15 -2.66 17.27 6.46
CA LYS A 15 -2.31 18.10 5.29
C LYS A 15 -1.06 18.93 5.55
N TYR A 16 -0.19 18.46 6.43
CA TYR A 16 0.98 19.22 6.79
C TYR A 16 1.96 19.26 5.60
N PRO A 17 2.44 20.45 5.19
CA PRO A 17 3.21 20.59 3.95
C PRO A 17 4.59 19.94 4.00
N GLU A 18 5.11 19.67 5.21
CA GLU A 18 6.41 19.04 5.42
C GLU A 18 6.23 17.65 6.03
N GLY A 19 5.85 16.69 5.20
CA GLY A 19 5.62 15.31 5.61
C GLY A 19 5.38 14.41 4.41
N LEU A 20 5.49 13.09 4.62
CA LEU A 20 5.17 12.09 3.61
C LEU A 20 4.32 11.01 4.26
N GLU A 21 3.14 10.77 3.71
CA GLU A 21 2.33 9.62 4.11
C GLU A 21 2.91 8.35 3.48
N ILE A 22 3.23 7.36 4.33
CA ILE A 22 3.75 6.06 3.89
C ILE A 22 2.78 4.96 4.32
N LYS A 23 2.42 4.09 3.38
CA LYS A 23 1.56 2.93 3.66
C LYS A 23 2.16 1.64 3.14
N CYS A 24 2.09 0.61 3.96
CA CYS A 24 2.59 -0.72 3.61
C CYS A 24 1.43 -1.69 3.39
N THR A 25 1.57 -2.60 2.43
CA THR A 25 0.66 -3.72 2.22
C THR A 25 1.42 -4.98 1.85
N VAL A 26 0.91 -6.14 2.28
CA VAL A 26 1.35 -7.44 1.74
C VAL A 26 0.47 -7.89 0.56
N GLY A 27 -0.49 -7.04 0.16
CA GLY A 27 -1.54 -7.37 -0.81
C GLY A 27 -2.74 -8.09 -0.21
N ASN A 28 -3.74 -8.32 -1.05
CA ASN A 28 -4.95 -9.06 -0.72
C ASN A 28 -4.68 -10.56 -0.91
N ILE A 29 -4.94 -11.37 0.11
CA ILE A 29 -4.69 -12.81 0.12
C ILE A 29 -5.97 -13.58 -0.19
N GLN A 30 -5.85 -14.66 -0.96
CA GLN A 30 -6.95 -15.59 -1.19
C GLN A 30 -7.55 -16.10 0.13
N THR A 31 -8.87 -16.06 0.25
CA THR A 31 -9.58 -16.60 1.40
C THR A 31 -9.30 -18.09 1.55
N GLY A 32 -8.94 -18.52 2.76
CA GLY A 32 -8.60 -19.92 3.06
C GLY A 32 -7.17 -20.32 2.71
N ALA A 33 -6.32 -19.39 2.26
CA ALA A 33 -4.89 -19.66 2.08
C ALA A 33 -4.24 -20.08 3.41
N ASN A 34 -3.66 -21.27 3.44
CA ASN A 34 -2.96 -21.81 4.62
C ASN A 34 -1.51 -21.33 4.65
N LEU A 35 -1.31 -20.04 4.92
CA LEU A 35 0.01 -19.41 4.98
C LEU A 35 0.58 -19.50 6.41
N ARG A 36 1.77 -20.07 6.54
CA ARG A 36 2.51 -20.04 7.80
C ARG A 36 3.21 -18.69 7.97
N ALA A 37 3.60 -18.37 9.20
CA ALA A 37 4.52 -17.26 9.44
C ALA A 37 5.79 -17.46 8.60
N GLY A 38 6.27 -16.40 7.94
CA GLY A 38 7.41 -16.48 7.03
C GLY A 38 7.10 -17.00 5.63
N SER A 39 5.92 -17.54 5.33
CA SER A 39 5.65 -17.98 3.95
C SER A 39 5.53 -16.79 2.99
N SER A 40 6.11 -16.90 1.81
CA SER A 40 5.83 -15.95 0.72
C SER A 40 4.34 -15.96 0.39
N ARG A 41 3.80 -14.78 0.12
CA ARG A 41 2.38 -14.52 -0.20
C ARG A 41 2.13 -14.35 -1.69
N ILE A 42 3.18 -14.17 -2.49
CA ILE A 42 3.08 -13.76 -3.90
C ILE A 42 2.14 -14.64 -4.75
N GLU A 43 2.18 -15.95 -4.51
CA GLU A 43 1.35 -16.93 -5.24
C GLU A 43 -0.13 -16.86 -4.85
N GLN A 44 -0.43 -16.42 -3.63
CA GLN A 44 -1.79 -16.35 -3.08
C GLN A 44 -2.43 -14.96 -3.24
N LEU A 45 -1.75 -14.04 -3.93
CA LEU A 45 -2.26 -12.68 -4.17
C LEU A 45 -3.45 -12.66 -5.12
N THR A 46 -4.56 -12.13 -4.61
CA THR A 46 -5.78 -11.82 -5.38
C THR A 46 -5.88 -10.35 -5.78
N GLY A 47 -5.03 -9.49 -5.21
CA GLY A 47 -4.96 -8.07 -5.53
C GLY A 47 -3.93 -7.35 -4.68
N ILE A 48 -3.74 -6.06 -4.97
CA ILE A 48 -2.92 -5.15 -4.17
C ILE A 48 -3.79 -3.92 -3.91
N THR A 49 -3.88 -3.49 -2.64
CA THR A 49 -4.64 -2.32 -2.23
C THR A 49 -3.96 -1.67 -1.04
N TRP A 50 -3.77 -0.35 -1.10
CA TRP A 50 -3.44 0.47 0.06
C TRP A 50 -4.72 0.97 0.74
N GLN A 51 -4.71 1.03 2.06
CA GLN A 51 -5.86 1.44 2.87
C GLN A 51 -5.58 2.72 3.65
N ALA A 52 -6.50 3.66 3.62
CA ALA A 52 -6.44 4.90 4.38
C ALA A 52 -7.61 4.99 5.36
N HIS A 53 -7.48 5.87 6.36
CA HIS A 53 -8.60 6.21 7.25
C HIS A 53 -9.47 7.32 6.65
N HIS A 54 -8.89 8.14 5.76
CA HIS A 54 -9.52 9.29 5.12
C HIS A 54 -9.31 9.24 3.60
N ARG A 55 -10.17 9.93 2.85
CA ARG A 55 -10.13 9.97 1.39
C ARG A 55 -9.33 11.16 0.84
N GLU A 56 -8.84 12.03 1.70
CA GLU A 56 -8.15 13.28 1.34
C GLU A 56 -6.64 13.10 1.15
N VAL A 57 -6.15 11.85 1.04
CA VAL A 57 -4.73 11.58 0.84
C VAL A 57 -4.40 11.82 -0.64
N GLU A 58 -3.63 12.88 -0.89
CA GLU A 58 -3.25 13.35 -2.24
C GLU A 58 -1.83 12.88 -2.63
N GLU A 59 -0.93 12.81 -1.64
CA GLU A 59 0.45 12.32 -1.80
C GLU A 59 0.66 11.05 -0.98
N LEU A 60 1.17 9.99 -1.63
CA LEU A 60 1.39 8.70 -0.96
C LEU A 60 2.65 8.01 -1.47
N MET A 61 3.47 7.53 -0.52
CA MET A 61 4.46 6.49 -0.78
C MET A 61 3.89 5.13 -0.37
N GLY A 62 3.59 4.30 -1.36
CA GLY A 62 3.09 2.94 -1.19
C GLY A 62 4.21 1.92 -1.20
N LEU A 63 4.33 1.16 -0.12
CA LEU A 63 5.25 0.02 0.00
C LEU A 63 4.49 -1.29 -0.14
N ILE A 64 5.06 -2.21 -0.89
CA ILE A 64 4.64 -3.62 -0.93
C ILE A 64 5.78 -4.45 -0.36
N TRP A 65 5.46 -5.39 0.51
CA TRP A 65 6.45 -6.27 1.10
C TRP A 65 5.94 -7.72 1.16
N ASP A 66 6.87 -8.66 1.14
CA ASP A 66 6.60 -10.09 1.29
C ASP A 66 7.76 -10.77 2.05
N PHE A 67 7.62 -12.06 2.37
CA PHE A 67 8.67 -12.88 2.95
C PHE A 67 9.45 -13.60 1.85
N ILE A 68 10.70 -13.20 1.63
CA ILE A 68 11.57 -13.72 0.57
C ILE A 68 12.47 -14.82 1.13
N ASP A 69 12.61 -15.89 0.36
CA ASP A 69 13.57 -16.96 0.64
C ASP A 69 14.97 -16.54 0.15
N ASP A 70 15.95 -16.51 1.05
CA ASP A 70 17.38 -16.34 0.74
C ASP A 70 18.23 -17.57 1.11
N GLY A 71 17.60 -18.74 1.28
CA GLY A 71 18.27 -19.98 1.66
C GLY A 71 18.56 -20.09 3.17
N ARG A 72 18.04 -19.17 4.00
CA ARG A 72 18.08 -19.29 5.46
C ARG A 72 16.95 -20.19 5.98
N SER A 73 17.00 -20.51 7.28
CA SER A 73 15.97 -21.31 7.95
C SER A 73 14.59 -20.63 8.03
N PHE A 74 14.51 -19.32 7.80
CA PHE A 74 13.28 -18.56 7.81
C PHE A 74 13.36 -17.42 6.79
N ASN A 75 12.37 -17.34 5.89
CA ASN A 75 12.23 -16.24 4.95
C ASN A 75 12.05 -14.91 5.71
N TYR A 76 12.65 -13.84 5.22
CA TYR A 76 12.66 -12.55 5.90
C TYR A 76 11.77 -11.55 5.16
N PRO A 77 11.18 -10.58 5.88
CA PRO A 77 10.41 -9.52 5.24
C PRO A 77 11.32 -8.66 4.37
N MET A 78 10.93 -8.45 3.12
CA MET A 78 11.59 -7.58 2.16
C MET A 78 10.56 -6.69 1.48
N ILE A 79 10.92 -5.43 1.25
CA ILE A 79 10.16 -4.55 0.36
C ILE A 79 10.35 -5.05 -1.08
N THR A 80 9.25 -5.40 -1.73
CA THR A 80 9.24 -5.94 -3.09
C THR A 80 8.79 -4.92 -4.14
N GLY A 81 8.18 -3.82 -3.70
CA GLY A 81 7.85 -2.69 -4.57
C GLY A 81 7.65 -1.40 -3.78
N ILE A 82 8.09 -0.29 -4.36
CA ILE A 82 7.93 1.08 -3.87
C ILE A 82 7.26 1.89 -4.97
N PHE A 83 6.20 2.60 -4.61
CA PHE A 83 5.38 3.41 -5.50
C PHE A 83 5.15 4.78 -4.88
N TYR A 84 5.07 5.81 -5.70
CA TYR A 84 4.76 7.16 -5.26
C TYR A 84 3.76 7.81 -6.21
N SER A 85 2.82 8.58 -5.67
CA SER A 85 1.94 9.45 -6.46
C SER A 85 1.58 10.67 -5.63
N ASP A 86 1.72 11.84 -6.24
CA ASP A 86 1.20 13.15 -5.81
C ASP A 86 -0.06 13.55 -6.58
N LEU A 87 -0.54 12.67 -7.47
CA LEU A 87 -1.71 12.91 -8.31
C LEU A 87 -3.00 12.29 -7.75
N LEU A 88 -3.01 11.83 -6.50
CA LEU A 88 -4.21 11.20 -5.92
C LEU A 88 -5.26 12.26 -5.58
N ASN A 89 -6.53 11.86 -5.65
CA ASN A 89 -7.66 12.69 -5.23
C ASN A 89 -8.72 11.84 -4.53
N GLU A 90 -9.79 12.49 -4.04
CA GLU A 90 -10.82 11.82 -3.24
C GLU A 90 -11.48 10.60 -3.94
N ASP A 91 -11.60 10.64 -5.27
CA ASP A 91 -12.22 9.57 -6.07
C ASP A 91 -11.30 8.36 -6.30
N ASP A 92 -10.00 8.52 -6.02
CA ASP A 92 -9.06 7.40 -5.97
C ASP A 92 -9.21 6.55 -4.71
N TRP A 93 -10.05 6.99 -3.78
CA TRP A 93 -10.37 6.29 -2.54
C TRP A 93 -11.83 5.86 -2.54
N GLY A 94 -12.06 4.59 -2.21
CA GLY A 94 -13.40 4.05 -2.07
C GLY A 94 -14.21 4.75 -0.97
N LYS A 95 -15.49 4.39 -0.87
CA LYS A 95 -16.32 4.82 0.26
C LYS A 95 -15.74 4.28 1.56
N ILE A 96 -15.81 5.11 2.59
CA ILE A 96 -15.39 4.72 3.92
C ILE A 96 -16.32 3.62 4.45
N SER A 97 -15.71 2.57 4.99
CA SER A 97 -16.35 1.39 5.56
C SER A 97 -15.92 1.21 7.02
N GLY A 98 -16.56 0.28 7.75
CA GLY A 98 -16.24 0.04 9.16
C GLY A 98 -16.79 1.13 10.10
N THR A 99 -17.84 1.84 9.68
CA THR A 99 -18.50 2.87 10.49
C THR A 99 -19.45 2.30 11.56
N THR A 100 -19.63 0.97 11.58
CA THR A 100 -20.47 0.24 12.55
C THR A 100 -19.71 -0.97 13.12
N GLY A 101 -19.83 -1.20 14.43
CA GLY A 101 -19.24 -2.36 15.12
C GLY A 101 -17.81 -2.17 15.62
N ARG A 102 -17.03 -3.27 15.68
CA ARG A 102 -15.66 -3.34 16.25
C ARG A 102 -14.54 -2.97 15.27
N ASN A 103 -14.89 -2.63 14.04
CA ASN A 103 -13.93 -2.35 12.96
C ASN A 103 -13.51 -0.88 12.96
N THR A 104 -12.29 -0.60 12.53
CA THR A 104 -11.79 0.76 12.34
C THR A 104 -12.28 1.33 11.01
N LYS A 105 -12.53 2.65 11.00
CA LYS A 105 -12.93 3.43 9.82
C LYS A 105 -11.84 3.31 8.75
N VAL A 106 -12.11 2.65 7.63
CA VAL A 106 -11.12 2.44 6.54
C VAL A 106 -11.73 2.61 5.16
N THR A 107 -10.92 3.10 4.23
CA THR A 107 -11.17 3.10 2.79
C THR A 107 -10.04 2.40 2.06
N GLY A 108 -10.38 1.67 0.99
CA GLY A 108 -9.41 1.05 0.10
C GLY A 108 -9.23 1.87 -1.17
N MET A 109 -8.01 1.91 -1.69
CA MET A 109 -7.70 2.57 -2.96
C MET A 109 -8.44 1.91 -4.14
N SER A 110 -9.05 2.75 -4.97
CA SER A 110 -9.81 2.34 -6.16
C SER A 110 -8.86 1.91 -7.30
N ALA A 111 -9.43 1.49 -8.43
CA ALA A 111 -8.64 1.11 -9.60
C ALA A 111 -7.85 2.31 -10.19
N SER A 112 -8.43 3.51 -10.19
CA SER A 112 -7.76 4.71 -10.70
C SER A 112 -6.56 5.10 -9.84
N GLY A 113 -6.73 5.08 -8.51
CA GLY A 113 -5.62 5.34 -7.58
C GLY A 113 -4.49 4.34 -7.74
N LYS A 114 -4.83 3.04 -7.87
CA LYS A 114 -3.83 1.98 -8.08
C LYS A 114 -3.05 2.16 -9.37
N GLN A 115 -3.70 2.63 -10.43
CA GLN A 115 -3.03 2.95 -11.69
C GLN A 115 -2.09 4.15 -11.55
N LYS A 116 -2.50 5.21 -10.84
CA LYS A 116 -1.63 6.35 -10.55
C LYS A 116 -0.38 5.93 -9.77
N MET A 117 -0.57 5.13 -8.71
CA MET A 117 0.53 4.53 -7.97
C MET A 117 1.44 3.69 -8.87
N GLY A 118 0.87 2.83 -9.72
CA GLY A 118 1.63 1.98 -10.63
C GLY A 118 2.45 2.74 -11.68
N ASN A 119 1.94 3.89 -12.16
CA ASN A 119 2.68 4.78 -13.06
C ASN A 119 3.87 5.44 -12.37
N GLY A 120 3.77 5.74 -11.07
CA GLY A 120 4.84 6.31 -10.26
C GLY A 120 5.65 5.28 -9.49
N TRP A 121 5.92 4.11 -10.09
CA TRP A 121 6.82 3.13 -9.47
C TRP A 121 8.22 3.74 -9.27
N VAL A 122 8.84 3.45 -8.14
CA VAL A 122 10.16 3.98 -7.74
C VAL A 122 11.21 2.86 -7.75
N ALA A 123 10.87 1.72 -7.18
CA ALA A 123 11.75 0.55 -7.13
C ALA A 123 10.90 -0.72 -7.13
N LEU A 124 11.32 -1.75 -7.87
CA LEU A 124 10.65 -3.04 -7.95
C LEU A 124 11.70 -4.14 -7.76
N LEU A 125 11.33 -5.20 -7.06
CA LEU A 125 12.13 -6.41 -7.01
C LEU A 125 12.18 -7.03 -8.41
N ASP A 126 13.38 -7.25 -8.92
CA ASP A 126 13.62 -7.90 -10.21
C ASP A 126 13.41 -9.43 -10.11
N ASP A 127 12.15 -9.81 -9.90
CA ASP A 127 11.68 -11.18 -9.87
C ASP A 127 10.39 -11.26 -10.71
N PRO A 128 10.35 -12.07 -11.78
CA PRO A 128 9.23 -12.13 -12.70
C PRO A 128 7.87 -12.35 -12.03
N ARG A 129 7.82 -13.11 -10.93
CA ARG A 129 6.57 -13.37 -10.19
C ARG A 129 6.00 -12.09 -9.61
N TYR A 130 6.85 -11.18 -9.15
CA TYR A 130 6.43 -9.89 -8.60
C TYR A 130 6.08 -8.92 -9.71
N LEU A 131 6.93 -8.82 -10.74
CA LEU A 131 6.70 -7.96 -11.88
C LEU A 131 5.35 -8.27 -12.57
N ASP A 132 5.02 -9.56 -12.75
CA ASP A 132 3.74 -9.98 -13.31
C ASP A 132 2.54 -9.53 -12.47
N LYS A 133 2.66 -9.61 -11.14
CA LYS A 133 1.59 -9.20 -10.22
C LYS A 133 1.43 -7.68 -10.23
N PHE A 134 2.53 -6.93 -10.29
CA PHE A 134 2.52 -5.47 -10.38
C PHE A 134 1.93 -5.01 -11.72
N LYS A 135 2.34 -5.60 -12.85
CA LYS A 135 1.71 -5.37 -14.17
C LYS A 135 0.21 -5.64 -14.13
N ARG A 136 -0.19 -6.76 -13.53
CA ARG A 136 -1.60 -7.18 -13.47
C ARG A 136 -2.46 -6.24 -12.63
N TYR A 137 -2.05 -5.98 -11.39
CA TYR A 137 -2.89 -5.34 -10.38
C TYR A 137 -2.70 -3.83 -10.25
N LEU A 138 -1.53 -3.31 -10.62
CA LEU A 138 -1.20 -1.89 -10.56
C LEU A 138 -0.97 -1.25 -11.92
N LYS A 139 -0.94 -2.04 -13.01
CA LYS A 139 -0.71 -1.56 -14.38
C LYS A 139 0.64 -0.86 -14.56
N VAL A 140 1.67 -1.35 -13.85
CA VAL A 140 3.03 -0.81 -13.96
C VAL A 140 3.52 -0.92 -15.42
N PRO A 141 4.05 0.17 -16.01
CA PRO A 141 4.51 0.21 -17.40
C PRO A 141 5.96 -0.29 -17.54
N ILE A 142 6.16 -1.60 -17.40
CA ILE A 142 7.44 -2.32 -17.54
C ILE A 142 7.29 -3.56 -18.42
#